data_AF-A0A661GUE2-F1
#
_entry.id   AF-A0A661GUE2-F1
#
_cell.length_a   1.000
_cell.length_b   1.000
_cell.length_c   1.000
_cell.angle_alpha   90.00
_cell.angle_beta   90.00
_cell.angle_gamma   90.00
#
_symmetry.space_group_name_H-M   'P 1'
#
loop_
_entity.id
_entity.type
_entity.pdbx_description
1 polymer ?
#
loop_
_entity_poly.entity_id
_entity_poly.type
_entity_poly.pdbx_seq_one_letter_code
_entity_poly.pdbx_strand_id
1 'polypeptide(L)'
;MSDTRKMASQVPAVLAEASATLRKTASRLIEAENENGILRNELRLAKIARRMEQRGLEPALDFEQKIAQLKEVQPSKLDALEHAVELTAGGFKLGSLEEPNDNVEGVHGESVSATNYASLDNFILSGRALG
;
A
#
# COMPACT_ATOMS: atom_id res chain seq x y z
N MET A 1 -51.42 40.84 21.01
CA MET A 1 -50.27 40.35 21.82
C MET A 1 -50.20 38.83 21.96
N SER A 2 -51.04 38.03 21.28
CA SER A 2 -51.06 36.57 21.47
C SER A 2 -50.11 35.79 20.55
N ASP A 3 -49.74 36.33 19.39
CA ASP A 3 -48.94 35.60 18.40
C ASP A 3 -47.44 35.63 18.67
N THR A 4 -46.94 36.70 19.31
CA THR A 4 -45.53 36.80 19.73
C THR A 4 -45.18 35.79 20.83
N ARG A 5 -46.12 35.44 21.74
CA ARG A 5 -45.92 34.38 22.73
C ARG A 5 -45.91 32.97 22.11
N LYS A 6 -46.76 32.72 21.10
CA LYS A 6 -46.77 31.43 20.39
C LYS A 6 -45.49 31.23 19.56
N MET A 7 -45.03 32.27 18.87
CA MET A 7 -43.75 32.28 18.16
C MET A 7 -42.58 32.05 19.13
N ALA A 8 -42.57 32.71 20.30
CA ALA A 8 -41.51 32.53 21.31
C ALA A 8 -41.44 31.09 21.89
N SER A 9 -42.55 30.34 21.92
CA SER A 9 -42.54 28.92 22.30
C SER A 9 -42.16 27.96 21.16
N GLN A 10 -42.35 28.36 19.90
CA GLN A 10 -42.03 27.54 18.73
C GLN A 10 -40.56 27.62 18.33
N VAL A 11 -39.92 28.79 18.49
CA VAL A 11 -38.50 28.97 18.16
C VAL A 11 -37.56 28.00 18.90
N PRO A 12 -37.69 27.78 20.23
CA PRO A 12 -36.87 26.80 20.94
C PRO A 12 -37.12 25.35 20.49
N ALA A 13 -38.36 25.01 20.14
CA ALA A 13 -38.71 23.66 19.67
C ALA A 13 -38.08 23.38 18.29
N VAL A 14 -38.21 24.34 17.36
CA VAL A 14 -37.58 24.26 16.03
C VAL A 14 -36.06 24.24 16.15
N LEU A 15 -35.48 25.02 17.06
CA LEU A 15 -34.03 25.03 17.29
C LEU A 15 -33.52 23.72 17.92
N ALA A 16 -34.29 23.12 18.82
CA ALA A 16 -33.99 21.81 19.39
C ALA A 16 -34.06 20.71 18.32
N GLU A 17 -35.06 20.76 17.43
CA GLU A 17 -35.21 19.82 16.31
C GLU A 17 -34.09 20.01 15.26
N ALA A 18 -33.75 21.25 14.92
CA ALA A 18 -32.61 21.57 14.06
C ALA A 18 -31.28 21.08 14.67
N SER A 19 -31.11 21.23 15.98
CA SER A 19 -29.92 20.73 16.68
C SER A 19 -29.86 19.20 16.71
N ALA A 20 -31.01 18.54 16.88
CA ALA A 20 -31.11 17.08 16.86
C ALA A 20 -30.82 16.52 15.46
N THR A 21 -31.35 17.15 14.42
CA THR A 21 -31.08 16.78 13.03
C THR A 21 -29.62 17.02 12.66
N LEU A 22 -29.02 18.14 13.05
CA LEU A 22 -27.58 18.41 12.85
C LEU A 22 -26.68 17.36 13.48
N ARG A 23 -26.96 16.96 14.73
CA ARG A 23 -26.21 15.87 15.38
C ARG A 23 -26.35 14.56 14.62
N LYS A 24 -27.58 14.22 14.20
CA LYS A 24 -27.86 13.00 13.43
C LYS A 24 -27.16 13.00 12.07
N THR A 25 -27.13 14.13 11.37
CA THR A 25 -26.43 14.25 10.08
C THR A 25 -24.92 14.20 10.26
N ALA A 26 -24.38 14.78 11.33
CA ALA A 26 -22.95 14.72 11.65
C ALA A 26 -22.51 13.27 11.94
N SER A 27 -23.28 12.51 12.73
CA SER A 27 -23.00 11.09 12.97
C SER A 27 -23.01 10.27 11.67
N ARG A 28 -24.02 10.47 10.82
CA ARG A 28 -24.10 9.80 9.51
C ARG A 28 -22.95 10.18 8.58
N LEU A 29 -22.50 11.43 8.63
CA LEU A 29 -21.35 11.87 7.84
C LEU A 29 -20.09 11.14 8.27
N ILE A 30 -19.84 11.04 9.58
CA ILE A 30 -18.70 10.30 10.13
C ILE A 30 -18.75 8.82 9.73
N GLU A 31 -19.92 8.19 9.84
CA GLU A 31 -20.13 6.80 9.40
C GLU A 31 -19.81 6.63 7.90
N ALA A 32 -20.38 7.50 7.06
CA ALA A 32 -20.15 7.46 5.62
C ALA A 32 -18.69 7.73 5.24
N GLU A 33 -18.00 8.63 5.94
CA GLU A 33 -16.57 8.90 5.74
C GLU A 33 -15.71 7.70 6.10
N ASN A 34 -16.03 7.01 7.21
CA ASN A 34 -15.35 5.78 7.62
C ASN A 34 -15.55 4.67 6.59
N GLU A 35 -16.78 4.44 6.12
CA GLU A 35 -17.08 3.48 5.05
C GLU A 35 -16.34 3.83 3.76
N ASN A 36 -16.28 5.11 3.40
CA ASN A 36 -15.50 5.56 2.23
C ASN A 36 -14.01 5.24 2.40
N GLY A 37 -13.46 5.42 3.60
CA GLY A 37 -12.07 5.07 3.92
C GLY A 37 -11.78 3.59 3.72
N ILE A 38 -12.66 2.71 4.21
CA ILE A 38 -12.55 1.26 4.04
C ILE A 38 -12.59 0.88 2.55
N LEU A 39 -13.60 1.36 1.82
CA LEU A 39 -13.77 1.06 0.40
C LEU A 39 -12.59 1.56 -0.45
N ARG A 40 -12.04 2.73 -0.14
CA ARG A 40 -10.84 3.26 -0.82
C ARG A 40 -9.63 2.38 -0.56
N ASN A 41 -9.46 1.87 0.66
CA ASN A 41 -8.37 0.96 0.96
C ASN A 41 -8.54 -0.38 0.22
N GLU A 42 -9.73 -0.97 0.23
CA GLU A 42 -10.01 -2.20 -0.52
C GLU A 42 -9.76 -2.04 -2.02
N LEU A 43 -10.21 -0.92 -2.60
CA LEU A 43 -9.94 -0.58 -4.00
C LEU A 43 -8.44 -0.46 -4.27
N ARG A 44 -7.69 0.12 -3.34
CA ARG A 44 -6.23 0.24 -3.44
C ARG A 44 -5.57 -1.14 -3.47
N LEU A 45 -5.93 -2.03 -2.55
CA LEU A 45 -5.41 -3.40 -2.52
C LEU A 45 -5.73 -4.16 -3.80
N ALA A 46 -6.97 -4.06 -4.30
CA ALA A 46 -7.38 -4.68 -5.55
C ALA A 46 -6.57 -4.17 -6.76
N LYS A 47 -6.25 -2.86 -6.80
CA LYS A 47 -5.40 -2.29 -7.86
C LYS A 47 -3.98 -2.84 -7.80
N ILE A 48 -3.40 -2.94 -6.62
CA ILE A 48 -2.06 -3.51 -6.42
C ILE A 48 -2.05 -4.98 -6.86
N ALA A 49 -2.99 -5.80 -6.37
CA ALA A 49 -3.11 -7.20 -6.75
C ALA A 49 -3.25 -7.39 -8.27
N ARG A 50 -4.05 -6.55 -8.93
CA ARG A 50 -4.22 -6.58 -10.39
C ARG A 50 -2.93 -6.24 -11.14
N ARG A 51 -2.17 -5.27 -10.64
CA ARG A 51 -0.87 -4.90 -11.23
C ARG A 51 0.17 -6.00 -10.99
N MET A 52 0.14 -6.66 -9.83
CA MET A 52 0.99 -7.83 -9.54
C MET A 52 0.71 -8.96 -10.54
N GLU A 53 -0.57 -9.26 -10.77
CA GLU A 53 -1.00 -10.27 -11.76
C GLU A 53 -0.53 -9.92 -13.18
N GLN A 54 -0.78 -8.68 -13.63
CA GLN A 54 -0.35 -8.20 -14.96
C GLN A 54 1.18 -8.28 -15.17
N ARG A 55 1.96 -8.15 -14.09
CA ARG A 55 3.43 -8.19 -14.14
C ARG A 55 4.00 -9.57 -13.87
N GLY A 56 3.14 -10.57 -13.62
CA GLY A 56 3.56 -11.92 -13.28
C GLY A 56 4.27 -12.02 -11.91
N LEU A 57 4.00 -11.08 -11.01
CA LEU A 57 4.50 -11.12 -9.63
C LEU A 57 3.67 -12.12 -8.84
N GLU A 58 4.36 -13.01 -8.12
CA GLU A 58 3.78 -14.11 -7.35
C GLU A 58 2.75 -14.91 -8.17
N PRO A 59 3.18 -15.57 -9.27
CA PRO A 59 2.27 -16.29 -10.16
C PRO A 59 1.64 -17.53 -9.51
N ALA A 60 2.18 -17.99 -8.38
CA ALA A 60 1.62 -19.10 -7.60
C ALA A 60 0.36 -18.72 -6.81
N LEU A 61 0.08 -17.42 -6.67
CA LEU A 61 -1.08 -16.92 -5.91
C LEU A 61 -2.15 -16.40 -6.86
N ASP A 62 -3.39 -16.79 -6.57
CA ASP A 62 -4.57 -16.27 -7.25
C ASP A 62 -4.86 -14.83 -6.80
N PHE A 63 -5.65 -14.08 -7.59
CA PHE A 63 -5.98 -12.68 -7.32
C PHE A 63 -6.55 -12.46 -5.91
N GLU A 64 -7.45 -13.33 -5.44
CA GLU A 64 -8.01 -13.22 -4.09
C GLU A 64 -6.98 -13.48 -2.99
N GLN A 65 -6.05 -14.42 -3.21
CA GLN A 65 -4.97 -14.71 -2.28
C GLN A 65 -3.98 -13.54 -2.19
N LYS A 66 -3.70 -12.88 -3.33
CA LYS A 66 -2.90 -11.64 -3.36
C LYS A 66 -3.57 -10.53 -2.55
N ILE A 67 -4.88 -10.33 -2.69
CA ILE A 67 -5.60 -9.36 -1.86
C ILE A 67 -5.52 -9.73 -0.37
N ALA A 68 -5.69 -11.00 -0.03
CA ALA A 68 -5.62 -11.45 1.36
C ALA A 68 -4.24 -11.16 1.97
N GLN A 69 -3.15 -11.46 1.26
CA GLN A 69 -1.80 -11.12 1.74
C GLN A 69 -1.60 -9.62 1.87
N LEU A 70 -2.07 -8.83 0.91
CA LEU A 70 -1.96 -7.37 0.97
C LEU A 70 -2.75 -6.74 2.13
N LYS A 71 -3.81 -7.40 2.62
CA LYS A 71 -4.54 -6.97 3.84
C LYS A 71 -3.73 -7.16 5.11
N GLU A 72 -2.80 -8.10 5.13
CA GLU A 72 -1.92 -8.38 6.29
C GLU A 72 -0.68 -7.46 6.31
N VAL A 73 -0.36 -6.83 5.17
CA VAL A 73 0.76 -5.89 5.07
C VAL A 73 0.46 -4.61 5.85
N GLN A 74 1.44 -4.15 6.62
CA GLN A 74 1.34 -2.89 7.36
C GLN A 74 1.08 -1.71 6.40
N PRO A 75 0.19 -0.76 6.75
CA PRO A 75 -0.16 0.36 5.88
C PRO A 75 1.06 1.20 5.43
N SER A 76 2.06 1.37 6.29
CA SER A 76 3.31 2.08 5.99
C SER A 76 4.15 1.43 4.89
N LYS A 77 3.97 0.13 4.65
CA LYS A 77 4.68 -0.64 3.64
C LYS A 77 3.90 -0.75 2.33
N LEU A 78 2.59 -0.47 2.33
CA LEU A 78 1.75 -0.51 1.14
C LEU A 78 2.19 0.53 0.10
N ASP A 79 2.60 1.73 0.54
CA ASP A 79 3.09 2.78 -0.37
C ASP A 79 4.36 2.33 -1.12
N ALA A 80 5.33 1.81 -0.37
CA ALA A 80 6.57 1.29 -0.94
C ALA A 80 6.31 0.11 -1.90
N LEU A 81 5.38 -0.77 -1.53
CA LEU A 81 5.01 -1.93 -2.34
C LEU A 81 4.25 -1.52 -3.62
N GLU A 82 3.35 -0.54 -3.55
CA GLU A 82 2.66 -0.01 -4.73
C GLU A 82 3.65 0.58 -5.73
N HIS A 83 4.60 1.40 -5.27
CA HIS A 83 5.66 1.94 -6.11
C HIS A 83 6.59 0.85 -6.65
N ALA A 84 6.96 -0.14 -5.84
CA ALA A 84 7.77 -1.27 -6.29
C ALA A 84 7.07 -2.04 -7.41
N VAL A 85 5.78 -2.36 -7.25
CA VAL A 85 4.97 -3.03 -8.29
C VAL A 85 4.87 -2.16 -9.55
N GLU A 86 4.72 -0.85 -9.42
CA GLU A 86 4.72 0.08 -10.57
C GLU A 86 6.05 0.12 -11.33
N LEU A 87 7.18 0.04 -10.61
CA LEU A 87 8.53 0.10 -11.18
C LEU A 87 9.04 -1.25 -11.67
N THR A 88 8.46 -2.36 -11.20
CA THR A 88 8.94 -3.70 -11.56
C THR A 88 8.69 -3.96 -13.04
N ALA A 89 9.74 -3.97 -13.87
CA ALA A 89 9.63 -4.40 -15.26
C ALA A 89 9.03 -5.82 -15.27
N GLY A 90 7.81 -5.96 -15.79
CA GLY A 90 7.06 -7.20 -15.69
C GLY A 90 7.85 -8.38 -16.26
N GLY A 91 7.79 -9.53 -15.60
CA GLY A 91 8.36 -10.78 -16.12
C GLY A 91 9.80 -11.11 -15.75
N PHE A 92 10.34 -10.64 -14.61
CA PHE A 92 11.59 -11.21 -14.07
C PHE A 92 11.34 -12.63 -13.52
N LYS A 93 11.16 -13.60 -14.42
CA LYS A 93 11.23 -15.03 -14.10
C LYS A 93 12.70 -15.35 -13.84
N LEU A 94 13.08 -15.53 -12.58
CA LEU A 94 14.35 -16.14 -12.13
C LEU A 94 14.45 -17.64 -12.51
N GLY A 95 13.89 -18.04 -13.66
CA GLY A 95 13.85 -19.42 -14.14
C GLY A 95 14.97 -19.81 -15.08
N SER A 96 16.04 -19.02 -15.20
CA SER A 96 17.19 -19.32 -16.07
C SER A 96 18.53 -19.41 -15.34
N LEU A 97 18.52 -19.66 -14.02
CA LEU A 97 19.67 -20.25 -13.35
C LEU A 97 19.53 -21.77 -13.49
N GLU A 98 19.72 -22.25 -14.72
CA GLU A 98 20.00 -23.66 -14.97
C GLU A 98 21.28 -24.02 -14.20
N GLU A 99 21.17 -25.06 -13.38
CA GLU A 99 22.29 -25.71 -12.69
C GLU A 99 23.40 -26.01 -13.71
N PRO A 100 24.66 -25.61 -13.48
CA PRO A 100 25.74 -26.12 -14.30
C PRO A 100 26.01 -27.55 -13.84
N ASN A 101 25.35 -28.50 -14.49
CA ASN A 101 25.80 -29.88 -14.50
C ASN A 101 27.16 -29.93 -15.20
N ASP A 102 28.10 -30.53 -14.49
CA ASP A 102 29.44 -30.85 -14.93
C ASP A 102 29.50 -31.51 -16.31
N ASN A 103 30.57 -31.17 -17.05
CA ASN A 103 31.13 -31.81 -18.25
C ASN A 103 30.66 -31.29 -19.62
N VAL A 104 31.37 -30.30 -20.18
CA VAL A 104 32.11 -30.44 -21.46
C VAL A 104 33.31 -29.49 -21.47
N GLU A 105 34.47 -30.04 -21.78
CA GLU A 105 35.77 -29.40 -21.90
C GLU A 105 35.82 -28.26 -22.95
N GLY A 106 36.39 -27.12 -22.54
CA GLY A 106 37.41 -26.39 -23.32
C GLY A 106 36.98 -25.36 -24.36
N VAL A 107 36.81 -24.10 -23.94
CA VAL A 107 37.40 -22.91 -24.61
C VAL A 107 37.69 -21.84 -23.53
N HIS A 108 38.90 -21.27 -23.56
CA HIS A 108 39.45 -20.32 -22.60
C HIS A 108 38.66 -19.00 -22.41
N GLY A 109 38.53 -18.60 -21.14
CA GLY A 109 39.01 -17.29 -20.67
C GLY A 109 37.98 -16.16 -20.49
N GLU A 110 37.41 -16.03 -19.29
CA GLU A 110 37.68 -14.91 -18.37
C GLU A 110 36.88 -15.09 -17.07
N SER A 111 37.62 -15.39 -16.00
CA SER A 111 37.13 -15.46 -14.63
C SER A 111 37.02 -14.04 -14.08
N VAL A 112 35.80 -13.53 -13.90
CA VAL A 112 35.56 -12.39 -13.02
C VAL A 112 34.93 -12.90 -11.73
N SER A 113 35.82 -12.95 -10.74
CA SER A 113 35.65 -13.31 -9.34
C SER A 113 34.34 -12.83 -8.71
N ALA A 114 33.71 -13.75 -7.98
CA ALA A 114 32.63 -13.49 -7.05
C ALA A 114 33.08 -12.53 -5.93
N THR A 115 32.69 -11.26 -6.02
CA THR A 115 32.75 -10.34 -4.88
C THR A 115 31.50 -10.45 -4.03
N ASN A 116 31.66 -11.15 -2.91
CA ASN A 116 30.86 -11.08 -1.68
C ASN A 116 30.43 -9.64 -1.35
N TYR A 117 29.12 -9.36 -1.34
CA TYR A 117 28.55 -8.15 -0.72
C TYR A 117 28.18 -8.37 0.76
N ALA A 118 28.98 -9.16 1.46
CA ALA A 118 28.84 -9.44 2.89
C ALA A 118 29.87 -8.64 3.71
N SER A 119 29.85 -7.30 3.62
CA SER A 119 30.36 -6.41 4.69
C SER A 119 30.00 -4.95 4.40
N LEU A 120 28.78 -4.52 4.72
CA LEU A 120 28.48 -3.08 4.82
C LEU A 120 28.13 -2.65 6.25
N ASP A 121 28.46 -3.47 7.24
CA ASP A 121 28.12 -3.21 8.65
C ASP A 121 29.26 -2.69 9.53
N ASN A 122 30.41 -2.24 8.99
CA ASN A 122 31.51 -1.85 9.89
C ASN A 122 32.50 -0.77 9.41
N PHE A 123 32.05 0.28 8.72
CA PHE A 123 32.89 1.49 8.54
C PHE A 123 32.16 2.77 8.95
N ILE A 124 31.84 2.80 10.25
CA ILE A 124 31.60 4.02 11.02
C ILE A 124 32.81 4.96 10.91
N LEU A 125 32.51 6.26 10.74
CA LEU A 125 33.32 7.43 11.14
C LEU A 125 34.82 7.42 10.77
N SER A 126 35.22 8.27 9.82
CA SER A 126 36.17 9.35 10.12
C SER A 126 36.40 10.29 8.93
N GLY A 127 36.27 11.59 9.19
CA GLY A 127 37.17 12.60 8.63
C GLY A 127 37.13 12.84 7.12
N ARG A 128 36.14 13.63 6.67
CA ARG A 128 36.28 14.44 5.45
C ARG A 128 37.43 15.43 5.65
N ALA A 129 38.59 15.11 5.08
CA ALA A 129 39.71 16.03 4.92
C ALA A 129 40.00 16.21 3.42
N LEU A 130 40.17 17.47 3.05
CA LEU A 130 40.81 18.01 1.85
C LEU A 130 39.99 18.07 0.55
N GLY A 131 39.49 19.28 0.32
CA GLY A 131 39.14 19.91 -0.95
C GLY A 131 39.05 21.40 -0.69
#